data_AF-A0A2E1NGC1-F1
#
_entry.id   AF-A0A2E1NGC1-F1
#
_cell.length_a   1.000
_cell.length_b   1.000
_cell.length_c   1.000
_cell.angle_alpha   90.00
_cell.angle_beta   90.00
_cell.angle_gamma   90.00
#
_symmetry.space_group_name_H-M   'P 1'
#
loop_
_entity.id
_entity.type
_entity.pdbx_description
1 polymer ?
#
loop_
_entity_poly.entity_id
_entity_poly.type
_entity_poly.pdbx_seq_one_letter_code
_entity_poly.pdbx_strand_id
1 'polypeptide(L)' 'MAKAEGKSFEFLDESHIDPSLLEVFDFDSSKQYIKTETDEFSAVCPFSGLPDIAYV' A
#
# COMPACT_ATOMS: atom_id res chain seq x y z
N MET A 1 -18.65 7.84 -14.78
CA MET A 1 -17.93 7.16 -13.69
C MET A 1 -16.82 8.09 -13.25
N ALA A 2 -16.67 8.33 -11.95
CA ALA A 2 -15.50 9.09 -11.46
C ALA A 2 -14.26 8.26 -11.77
N LYS A 3 -13.30 8.87 -12.47
CA LYS A 3 -12.01 8.23 -12.79
C LYS A 3 -11.03 8.76 -11.76
N ALA A 4 -10.38 7.88 -11.00
CA ALA A 4 -9.33 8.30 -10.09
C ALA A 4 -8.24 9.02 -10.90
N GLU A 5 -7.93 10.27 -10.54
CA GLU A 5 -6.89 11.07 -11.21
C GLU A 5 -5.47 10.69 -10.75
N GLY A 6 -5.35 9.74 -9.83
CA GLY A 6 -4.09 9.28 -9.26
C GLY A 6 -3.32 8.28 -10.13
N LYS A 7 -2.14 7.90 -9.64
CA LYS A 7 -1.27 6.88 -10.25
C LYS A 7 -1.97 5.52 -10.24
N SER A 8 -2.15 4.92 -11.41
CA SER A 8 -2.65 3.55 -11.56
C SER A 8 -1.49 2.57 -11.67
N PHE A 9 -1.69 1.36 -11.15
CA PHE A 9 -0.70 0.29 -11.18
C PHE A 9 -1.30 -0.93 -11.87
N GLU A 10 -0.47 -1.64 -12.64
CA GLU A 10 -0.80 -2.96 -13.18
C GLU A 10 -0.55 -4.03 -12.12
N PHE A 11 -1.22 -5.17 -12.24
CA PHE A 11 -0.94 -6.33 -11.39
C PHE A 11 0.34 -7.01 -11.86
N LEU A 12 1.42 -6.85 -11.09
CA LEU A 12 2.77 -7.36 -11.40
C LEU A 12 3.30 -8.19 -10.24
N ASP A 13 4.38 -8.95 -10.49
CA ASP A 13 5.06 -9.75 -9.47
C ASP A 13 5.92 -8.89 -8.53
N GLU A 14 6.43 -9.54 -7.48
CA GLU A 14 7.20 -8.90 -6.41
C GLU A 14 8.42 -8.11 -6.89
N SER A 15 9.00 -8.41 -8.06
CA SER A 15 10.12 -7.65 -8.61
C SER A 15 9.79 -6.19 -8.95
N HIS A 16 8.49 -5.85 -9.03
CA HIS A 16 7.99 -4.50 -9.31
C HIS A 16 7.57 -3.73 -8.06
N ILE A 17 7.76 -4.29 -6.86
CA ILE A 17 7.56 -3.55 -5.61
C ILE A 17 8.54 -2.38 -5.59
N ASP A 18 8.00 -1.17 -5.43
CA ASP A 18 8.77 0.08 -5.46
C ASP A 18 8.69 0.82 -4.11
N PRO A 19 9.66 0.59 -3.20
CA PRO A 19 9.73 1.29 -1.93
C PRO A 19 9.99 2.81 -2.08
N SER A 20 10.41 3.27 -3.26
CA SER A 20 10.70 4.69 -3.48
C SER A 20 9.44 5.56 -3.51
N LEU A 21 8.26 4.94 -3.59
CA LEU A 21 6.97 5.61 -3.46
C LEU A 21 6.63 6.03 -2.03
N LEU A 22 7.39 5.56 -1.03
CA LEU A 22 7.21 5.98 0.35
C LEU A 22 7.74 7.39 0.55
N GLU A 23 6.83 8.32 0.82
CA GLU A 23 7.17 9.69 1.20
C GLU A 23 7.39 9.80 2.71
N VAL A 24 8.39 10.58 3.08
CA VAL A 24 8.75 10.86 4.48
C VAL A 24 8.61 12.34 4.77
N PHE A 25 8.35 12.67 6.02
CA PHE A 25 8.31 14.03 6.51
C PHE A 25 8.99 14.11 7.88
N ASP A 26 9.49 15.29 8.24
CA ASP A 26 10.12 15.50 9.54
C ASP A 26 9.08 15.37 10.65
N PHE A 27 9.37 14.50 11.63
CA PHE A 27 8.50 14.23 12.76
C PHE A 27 9.22 14.50 14.09
N ASP A 28 8.97 15.67 14.68
CA ASP A 28 9.55 16.09 15.96
C ASP A 28 8.56 15.92 17.11
N SER A 29 8.23 14.66 17.46
CA SER A 29 7.43 14.39 18.66
C SER A 29 7.71 13.01 19.26
N SER A 30 8.74 12.96 20.10
CA SER A 30 9.24 11.75 20.79
C SER A 30 8.26 11.05 21.74
N LYS A 31 7.10 11.66 22.04
CA LYS A 31 6.07 11.10 22.95
C LYS A 31 4.76 10.74 22.25
N GLN A 32 4.66 10.96 20.94
CA GLN A 32 3.44 10.68 20.18
C GLN A 32 3.57 9.34 19.46
N TYR A 33 2.44 8.65 19.34
CA TYR A 33 2.32 7.41 18.60
C TYR A 33 1.43 7.68 17.37
N ILE A 34 1.94 7.31 16.19
CA ILE A 34 1.18 7.34 14.95
C ILE A 34 0.72 5.91 14.66
N LYS A 35 -0.58 5.72 14.52
CA LYS A 35 -1.18 4.48 14.03
C LYS A 35 -1.77 4.76 12.65
N THR A 36 -1.40 3.94 11.68
CA THR A 36 -2.06 3.86 10.38
C THR A 36 -2.83 2.55 10.33
N GLU A 37 -4.09 2.61 9.91
CA GLU A 37 -4.91 1.43 9.73
C GLU A 37 -5.71 1.54 8.42
N THR A 38 -5.93 0.42 7.74
CA THR A 38 -6.74 0.36 6.52
C THR A 38 -7.43 -1.00 6.39
N ASP A 39 -8.68 -0.98 5.94
CA ASP A 39 -9.47 -2.15 5.54
C ASP A 39 -9.36 -2.46 4.04
N GLU A 40 -8.60 -1.64 3.30
CA GLU A 40 -8.48 -1.71 1.84
C GLU A 40 -7.17 -2.37 1.38
N PHE A 41 -6.46 -3.07 2.25
CA PHE A 41 -5.25 -3.79 1.85
C PHE A 41 -5.61 -5.00 0.98
N SER A 42 -5.03 -5.04 -0.22
CA SER A 42 -5.14 -6.17 -1.14
C SER A 42 -3.77 -6.52 -1.74
N ALA A 43 -3.47 -7.81 -1.79
CA ALA A 43 -2.30 -8.37 -2.47
C ALA A 43 -2.68 -9.62 -3.26
N VAL A 44 -1.78 -10.12 -4.09
CA VAL A 44 -1.99 -11.35 -4.86
C VAL A 44 -1.11 -12.47 -4.30
N CYS A 45 -1.72 -13.62 -4.01
CA CYS A 45 -0.98 -14.78 -3.52
C CYS A 45 -0.04 -15.31 -4.63
N PRO A 46 1.28 -15.44 -4.37
CA PRO A 46 2.25 -15.85 -5.40
C PRO A 46 2.07 -17.31 -5.88
N PHE A 47 1.34 -18.14 -5.12
CA PHE A 47 1.11 -19.54 -5.46
C PHE A 47 -0.17 -19.78 -6.26
N SER A 48 -1.26 -19.13 -5.87
CA SER A 48 -2.59 -19.36 -6.45
C SER A 48 -3.01 -18.27 -7.45
N GLY A 49 -2.39 -17.08 -7.38
CA GLY A 49 -2.82 -15.90 -8.14
C GLY A 49 -4.13 -15.29 -7.66
N LEU A 50 -4.69 -15.77 -6.53
CA LEU A 50 -5.92 -15.24 -5.96
C LEU A 50 -5.64 -13.98 -5.12
N PRO A 51 -6.59 -13.02 -5.06
CA PRO A 51 -6.45 -11.85 -4.22
C PRO A 51 -6.65 -12.19 -2.75
N ASP A 52 -5.70 -11.75 -1.92
CA ASP A 52 -5.78 -11.73 -0.47
C ASP A 52 -6.23 -10.33 -0.03
N ILE A 53 -7.21 -10.28 0.89
CA ILE A 53 -7.78 -9.02 1.44
C ILE A 53 -7.60 -9.05 2.95
N ALA A 54 -7.07 -7.97 3.53
CA ALA A 54 -6.80 -7.91 4.97
C ALA A 54 -7.04 -6.51 5.55
N TYR A 55 -7.22 -6.47 6.87
CA TYR A 55 -7.09 -5.25 7.66
C TYR A 55 -5.67 -5.16 8.21
N VAL A 56 -5.03 -4.01 8.06
CA VAL A 56 -3.63 -3.73 8.45
C VAL A 56 -3.58 -2.49 9.32
#